data_AF-A0A350D0B9-F1
#
_entry.id   AF-A0A350D0B9-F1
#
_cell.length_a   1.000
_cell.length_b   1.000
_cell.length_c   1.000
_cell.angle_alpha   90.00
_cell.angle_beta   90.00
_cell.angle_gamma   90.00
#
_symmetry.space_group_name_H-M   'P 1'
#
loop_
_entity.id
_entity.type
_entity.pdbx_description
1 polymer ?
#
loop_
_entity_poly.entity_id
_entity_poly.type
_entity_poly.pdbx_seq_one_letter_code
_entity_poly.pdbx_strand_id
1 'polypeptide(L)' 'MARKPRKKGGARYKRVVLSLPKRLYYVLNGIAMGDERKLNRLIKGILEDKLMESTVAELELYLGRGEEEEEEEEKEVQEQ' A
#
# COMPACT_ATOMS: atom_id res chain seq x y z
N MET A 1 -6.12 41.58 -11.25
CA MET A 1 -6.74 40.34 -10.73
C MET A 1 -5.64 39.31 -10.49
N ALA A 2 -5.30 39.03 -9.23
CA ALA A 2 -4.23 38.09 -8.89
C ALA A 2 -4.64 36.65 -9.27
N ARG A 3 -3.82 35.96 -10.07
CA ARG A 3 -4.05 34.57 -10.47
C ARG A 3 -3.94 33.68 -9.22
N LYS A 4 -5.04 33.01 -8.86
CA LYS A 4 -5.12 32.03 -7.76
C LYS A 4 -4.00 30.99 -7.93
N PRO A 5 -3.09 30.81 -6.96
CA PRO A 5 -2.08 29.77 -7.05
C PRO A 5 -2.78 28.41 -7.11
N ARG A 6 -2.54 27.64 -8.18
CA ARG A 6 -2.95 26.23 -8.24
C ARG A 6 -2.26 25.53 -7.09
N LYS A 7 -3.01 25.17 -6.03
CA LYS A 7 -2.50 24.37 -4.91
C LYS A 7 -1.84 23.11 -5.49
N LYS A 8 -0.50 23.06 -5.52
CA LYS A 8 0.31 21.88 -5.88
C LYS A 8 0.26 20.79 -4.79
N GLY A 9 -0.89 20.58 -4.16
CA GLY A 9 -1.00 19.79 -2.94
C GLY A 9 -2.31 19.01 -2.84
N GLY A 10 -2.65 18.26 -3.88
CA GLY A 10 -3.55 17.11 -3.71
C GLY A 10 -2.73 15.93 -3.18
N ALA A 11 -3.36 15.04 -2.41
CA ALA A 11 -2.74 13.81 -1.93
C ALA A 11 -2.00 13.13 -3.10
N ARG A 12 -0.67 13.04 -3.01
CA ARG A 12 0.13 12.34 -4.01
C ARG A 12 -0.08 10.85 -3.76
N TYR A 13 -1.08 10.28 -4.40
CA TYR A 13 -1.25 8.83 -4.40
C TYR A 13 0.03 8.20 -4.97
N LYS A 14 0.78 7.49 -4.13
CA LYS A 14 1.89 6.64 -4.57
C LYS A 14 1.28 5.39 -5.17
N ARG A 15 1.68 5.02 -6.39
CA ARG A 15 1.34 3.72 -6.95
C ARG A 15 2.22 2.70 -6.22
N VAL A 16 1.59 1.75 -5.56
CA VAL A 16 2.27 0.63 -4.90
C VAL A 16 2.01 -0.62 -5.72
N VAL A 17 3.06 -1.41 -5.95
CA VAL A 17 2.96 -2.75 -6.52
C VAL A 17 3.16 -3.72 -5.37
N LEU A 18 2.26 -4.69 -5.25
CA LEU A 18 2.28 -5.67 -4.17
C LEU A 18 2.48 -7.07 -4.76
N SER A 19 3.41 -7.81 -4.19
CA SER A 19 3.55 -9.24 -4.44
C SER A 19 2.74 -10.01 -3.40
N LEU A 20 1.89 -10.92 -3.85
CA LEU A 20 1.06 -11.76 -2.97
C LEU A 20 1.37 -13.23 -3.20
N PRO A 21 1.31 -14.08 -2.16
CA PRO A 21 1.37 -15.53 -2.33
C PRO A 21 0.31 -16.01 -3.34
N LYS A 22 0.72 -16.86 -4.28
CA LYS A 22 -0.12 -17.32 -5.41
C LYS A 22 -1.51 -17.81 -4.98
N ARG A 23 -1.57 -18.56 -3.88
CA ARG A 23 -2.83 -19.06 -3.31
C ARG A 23 -3.73 -17.93 -2.84
N LEU A 24 -3.18 -16.94 -2.12
CA LEU A 24 -3.93 -15.78 -1.64
C LEU A 24 -4.43 -14.94 -2.82
N TYR A 25 -3.58 -14.69 -3.82
CA TYR A 25 -3.98 -13.99 -5.03
C TYR A 25 -5.17 -14.66 -5.71
N TYR A 26 -5.15 -15.98 -5.93
CA TYR A 26 -6.27 -16.66 -6.58
C TYR A 26 -7.57 -16.63 -5.77
N VAL A 27 -7.48 -16.71 -4.45
CA VAL A 27 -8.67 -16.56 -3.58
C VAL A 27 -9.27 -15.17 -3.75
N LEU A 28 -8.46 -14.11 -3.59
CA LEU A 28 -8.92 -12.73 -3.73
C LEU A 28 -9.43 -12.43 -5.15
N ASN A 29 -8.74 -12.94 -6.17
CA ASN A 29 -9.14 -12.78 -7.56
C ASN A 29 -10.45 -13.53 -7.86
N GLY A 30 -10.65 -14.71 -7.27
CA GLY A 30 -11.92 -15.46 -7.35
C GLY A 30 -13.09 -14.69 -6.74
N ILE A 31 -12.88 -14.09 -5.55
CA ILE A 31 -13.87 -13.21 -4.90
C ILE A 31 -14.17 -12.00 -5.78
N ALA A 32 -13.14 -11.41 -6.40
CA ALA A 32 -13.27 -10.30 -7.34
C ALA A 32 -13.83 -10.70 -8.72
N MET A 33 -14.13 -11.99 -8.95
CA MET A 33 -14.63 -12.54 -10.23
C MET A 33 -13.70 -12.26 -11.42
N GLY A 34 -12.39 -12.21 -11.18
CA GLY A 34 -11.38 -11.89 -12.21
C GLY A 34 -11.32 -10.41 -12.62
N ASP A 35 -12.09 -9.53 -11.99
CA ASP A 35 -12.09 -8.09 -12.28
C ASP A 35 -11.02 -7.37 -11.44
N GLU A 36 -9.98 -6.88 -12.12
CA GLU A 36 -8.85 -6.18 -11.49
C GLU A 36 -9.28 -4.91 -10.72
N ARG A 37 -10.31 -4.20 -11.17
CA ARG A 37 -10.82 -3.02 -10.46
C ARG A 37 -11.50 -3.43 -9.16
N LYS A 38 -12.26 -4.52 -9.17
CA LYS A 38 -12.87 -5.08 -7.95
C LYS A 38 -11.81 -5.63 -7.00
N LEU A 39 -10.79 -6.32 -7.52
CA LEU A 39 -9.67 -6.82 -6.73
C LEU A 39 -8.95 -5.67 -6.00
N ASN A 40 -8.65 -4.58 -6.71
CA ASN A 40 -8.01 -3.41 -6.12
C ASN A 40 -8.89 -2.74 -5.05
N ARG A 41 -10.22 -2.68 -5.25
CA ARG A 41 -11.15 -2.18 -4.22
C ARG A 41 -11.22 -3.10 -3.01
N LEU A 42 -11.25 -4.41 -3.23
CA LEU A 42 -11.26 -5.41 -2.16
C LEU A 42 -9.99 -5.31 -1.30
N ILE A 43 -8.81 -5.26 -1.92
CA ILE A 43 -7.54 -5.11 -1.20
C ILE A 43 -7.53 -3.81 -0.39
N LYS A 44 -8.00 -2.70 -0.96
CA LYS A 44 -8.11 -1.43 -0.24
C LYS A 44 -9.06 -1.52 0.96
N GLY A 45 -10.25 -2.10 0.78
CA GLY A 45 -11.21 -2.27 1.86
C GLY A 45 -10.63 -3.09 3.01
N ILE A 46 -9.97 -4.22 2.71
CA ILE A 46 -9.31 -5.06 3.73
C ILE A 46 -8.26 -4.26 4.52
N LEU A 47 -7.46 -3.44 3.83
CA LEU A 47 -6.44 -2.61 4.48
C LEU A 47 -7.08 -1.50 5.33
N GLU A 48 -8.11 -0.82 4.81
CA GLU A 48 -8.85 0.23 5.53
C GLU A 48 -9.52 -0.33 6.79
N ASP A 49 -10.20 -1.48 6.68
CA ASP A 49 -10.84 -2.17 7.80
C ASP A 49 -9.79 -2.55 8.85
N LYS A 50 -8.67 -3.13 8.42
CA LYS A 50 -7.59 -3.52 9.34
C LYS A 50 -6.99 -2.31 10.07
N LEU A 51 -6.77 -1.20 9.37
CA LEU A 51 -6.22 0.02 9.95
C LEU A 51 -7.21 0.71 10.90
N MET A 52 -8.51 0.65 10.62
CA MET A 52 -9.55 1.20 11.50
C MET A 52 -9.63 0.44 12.83
N GLU A 53 -9.39 -0.86 12.83
CA GLU A 53 -9.46 -1.72 14.02
C GLU A 53 -8.13 -1.80 14.79
N SER A 54 -7.02 -1.37 14.20
CA SER A 54 -5.68 -1.49 14.81
C SER A 54 -5.43 -0.47 15.91
N THR A 55 -4.69 -0.90 16.94
CA THR A 55 -4.21 -0.03 18.02
C THR A 55 -3.00 0.79 17.58
N VAL A 56 -2.69 1.87 18.31
CA VAL A 56 -1.49 2.70 18.04
C VAL A 56 -0.21 1.86 18.04
N ALA A 57 -0.06 0.92 18.99
CA ALA A 57 1.09 0.04 19.07
C ALA A 57 1.23 -0.89 17.84
N GLU A 58 0.11 -1.38 17.29
CA GLU A 58 0.14 -2.18 16.05
C GLU A 58 0.57 -1.35 14.83
N LEU A 59 0.11 -0.10 14.76
CA LEU A 59 0.49 0.81 13.68
C LEU A 59 1.98 1.16 13.72
N GLU A 60 2.53 1.39 14.92
CA GLU A 60 3.96 1.62 15.11
C GLU A 60 4.80 0.41 14.65
N LEU A 61 4.35 -0.82 14.91
CA LEU A 61 5.02 -2.03 14.42
C LEU A 61 5.04 -2.13 12.88
N TYR A 62 3.96 -1.71 12.21
CA TYR A 62 3.92 -1.71 10.74
C TYR A 62 4.85 -0.67 10.14
N LEU A 63 5.05 0.47 10.81
CA LEU A 63 5.99 1.50 10.37
C LEU A 63 7.45 1.06 10.59
N GLY A 64 7.75 0.50 11.76
CA GLY A 64 9.11 0.07 12.11
C GLY A 64 9.65 -1.08 11.24
N ARG A 65 8.78 -1.98 10.76
CA ARG A 65 9.18 -3.03 9.81
C ARG A 65 9.55 -2.50 8.42
N GLY A 66 8.93 -1.39 8.00
CA GLY A 66 9.24 -0.77 6.71
C GLY A 66 10.61 -0.11 6.68
N GLU A 67 11.08 0.43 7.81
CA GLU A 67 12.40 1.07 7.91
C GLU A 67 13.54 0.03 7.87
N GLU A 68 13.36 -1.14 8.51
CA GLU A 68 14.35 -2.22 8.46
C GLU A 68 14.45 -2.88 7.07
N GLU A 69 13.33 -3.07 6.36
CA GLU A 69 13.31 -3.63 5.00
C GLU A 69 13.83 -2.63 3.94
N GLU A 70 13.54 -1.33 4.05
CA GLU A 70 14.09 -0.30 3.15
C GLU A 70 15.62 -0.14 3.30
N GLU A 71 16.17 -0.25 4.53
CA GLU A 71 17.62 -0.21 4.75
C GLU A 71 18.38 -1.44 4.20
N GLU A 72 17.74 -2.61 4.12
CA GLU A 72 18.33 -3.81 3.52
C GLU A 72 18.31 -3.75 1.99
N GLU A 73 17.22 -3.27 1.38
CA GLU A 73 17.14 -3.06 -0.08
C GLU A 73 18.17 -2.01 -0.57
N GLU A 74 18.40 -0.94 0.20
CA GLU A 74 19.40 0.08 -0.18
C GLU A 74 20.85 -0.42 -0.13
N LYS A 75 21.15 -1.42 0.72
CA LYS A 75 22.50 -2.03 0.83
C LYS A 75 22.78 -2.99 -0.33
N GLU A 76 21.80 -3.81 -0.72
CA GLU A 76 21.96 -4.75 -1.84
C GLU A 76 22.16 -4.04 -3.19
N VAL A 77 21.57 -2.85 -3.38
CA VAL A 77 21.70 -2.07 -4.63
C VAL A 77 23.05 -1.33 -4.73
N GLN A 78 23.74 -1.07 -3.60
CA GLN A 78 25.06 -0.44 -3.61
C GLN A 78 26.23 -1.43 -3.75
N GLU A 79 26.00 -2.72 -3.52
CA GLU A 79 27.02 -3.77 -3.62
C GLU A 79 27.04 -4.51 -4.99
N GLN A 80 26.14 -4.17 -5.92
CA GLN A 80 26.13 -4.68 -7.32
C GLN A 80 26.68 -3.65 -8.32
#